data_AF-A0A397EZI9-F1
#
_entry.id   AF-A0A397EZI9-F1
#
_cell.length_a   1.000
_cell.length_b   1.000
_cell.length_c   1.000
_cell.angle_alpha   90.00
_cell.angle_beta   90.00
_cell.angle_gamma   90.00
#
_symmetry.space_group_name_H-M   'P 1'
#
loop_
_entity.id
_entity.type
_entity.pdbx_description
1 polymer ?
#
loop_
_entity_poly.entity_id
_entity_poly.type
_entity_poly.pdbx_seq_one_letter_code
_entity_poly.pdbx_strand_id
1 'polypeptide(L)'
;MSVFNLTDSITCHAWNRDRSKVAICPNTNEIWIYSNCQAVDVAQWRKEAVLTEHDMVVSGLDWSPVHDMLVSCSHDRSAFVWKYEPSERKWKPSLVVLRITRAAMTVKWSPNGASSLSPFIFPHV
;
A
#
# COMPACT_ATOMS: atom_id res chain seq x y z
N MET A 1 -3.21 -21.90 -18.23
CA MET A 1 -2.84 -20.69 -17.46
C MET A 1 -4.14 -19.97 -17.14
N SER A 2 -4.63 -20.06 -15.90
CA SER A 2 -5.86 -19.36 -15.52
C SER A 2 -5.51 -17.90 -15.21
N VAL A 3 -6.17 -16.96 -15.87
CA VAL A 3 -6.08 -15.53 -15.54
C VAL A 3 -7.12 -15.26 -14.45
N PHE A 4 -6.68 -14.72 -13.32
CA PHE A 4 -7.57 -14.35 -12.22
C PHE A 4 -7.71 -12.82 -12.17
N ASN A 5 -8.96 -12.33 -12.16
CA ASN A 5 -9.25 -10.90 -12.14
C ASN A 5 -9.65 -10.48 -10.72
N LEU A 6 -8.77 -9.73 -10.05
CA LEU A 6 -9.07 -9.12 -8.76
C LEU A 6 -9.90 -7.83 -8.92
N THR A 7 -9.67 -7.11 -10.02
CA THR A 7 -10.28 -5.83 -10.41
C THR A 7 -10.03 -5.61 -11.90
N ASP A 8 -10.73 -4.67 -12.53
CA ASP A 8 -10.59 -4.32 -13.94
C ASP A 8 -9.23 -3.66 -14.26
N SER A 9 -8.65 -2.95 -13.29
CA SER A 9 -7.36 -2.26 -13.45
C SER A 9 -6.58 -2.24 -12.14
N ILE A 10 -5.25 -2.38 -12.23
CA ILE A 10 -4.32 -2.25 -11.10
C ILE A 10 -3.25 -1.23 -11.50
N THR A 11 -3.22 -0.07 -10.83
CA THR A 11 -2.25 1.00 -11.14
C THR A 11 -0.96 0.89 -10.34
N CYS A 12 -1.05 0.43 -9.10
CA CYS A 12 0.11 0.13 -8.26
C CYS A 12 -0.20 -1.02 -7.31
N HIS A 13 0.86 -1.70 -6.87
CA HIS A 13 0.76 -2.81 -5.93
C HIS A 13 2.04 -2.92 -5.09
N ALA A 14 1.94 -3.55 -3.93
CA ALA A 14 3.08 -3.85 -3.07
C ALA A 14 2.84 -5.16 -2.32
N TRP A 15 3.87 -5.99 -2.23
CA TRP A 15 3.85 -7.24 -1.48
C TRP A 15 4.50 -7.04 -0.12
N ASN A 16 3.91 -7.65 0.91
CA ASN A 16 4.57 -7.73 2.19
C ASN A 16 5.78 -8.69 2.15
N ARG A 17 6.63 -8.64 3.18
CA ARG A 17 7.93 -9.33 3.19
C ARG A 17 7.84 -10.84 2.89
N ASP A 18 6.88 -11.52 3.52
CA ASP A 18 6.72 -12.99 3.43
C ASP A 18 5.78 -13.43 2.29
N ARG A 19 5.25 -12.46 1.52
CA ARG A 19 4.28 -12.67 0.45
C ARG A 19 2.96 -13.28 0.91
N SER A 20 2.64 -13.23 2.20
CA SER A 20 1.33 -13.65 2.70
C SER A 20 0.22 -12.64 2.40
N LYS A 21 0.59 -11.38 2.07
CA LYS A 21 -0.33 -10.30 1.71
C LYS A 21 0.15 -9.48 0.51
N VAL A 22 -0.81 -8.92 -0.21
CA VAL A 22 -0.58 -7.91 -1.26
C VAL A 22 -1.55 -6.75 -1.10
N ALA A 23 -1.04 -5.53 -1.23
CA ALA A 23 -1.84 -4.33 -1.37
C ALA A 23 -1.92 -3.96 -2.85
N ILE A 24 -3.10 -3.61 -3.34
CA ILE A 24 -3.32 -3.15 -4.72
C ILE A 24 -4.17 -1.88 -4.72
N CYS A 25 -3.90 -0.99 -5.67
CA CYS A 25 -4.80 0.12 -6.00
C CYS A 25 -5.61 -0.25 -7.25
N PRO A 26 -6.95 -0.32 -7.18
CA PRO A 26 -7.81 -0.67 -8.30
C PRO A 26 -8.08 0.53 -9.23
N ASN A 27 -7.09 1.41 -9.43
CA ASN A 27 -7.24 2.71 -10.11
C ASN A 27 -8.27 3.66 -9.45
N THR A 28 -8.35 3.65 -8.12
CA THR A 28 -9.23 4.53 -7.35
C THR A 28 -8.46 5.20 -6.21
N ASN A 29 -9.16 5.91 -5.33
CA ASN A 29 -8.61 6.40 -4.06
C ASN A 29 -8.55 5.31 -2.97
N GLU A 30 -8.92 4.07 -3.29
CA GLU A 30 -8.90 2.95 -2.34
C GLU A 30 -7.64 2.10 -2.47
N ILE A 31 -7.26 1.45 -1.38
CA ILE A 31 -6.22 0.41 -1.36
C ILE A 31 -6.86 -0.88 -0.85
N TRP A 32 -6.79 -1.93 -1.65
CA TRP A 32 -7.30 -3.25 -1.28
C TRP A 32 -6.16 -4.12 -0.79
N ILE A 33 -6.29 -4.66 0.43
CA ILE A 33 -5.34 -5.62 0.99
C ILE A 33 -5.92 -7.02 0.86
N TYR A 34 -5.20 -7.90 0.17
CA TYR A 34 -5.49 -9.32 0.12
C TYR A 34 -4.54 -10.08 1.04
N SER A 35 -5.04 -11.17 1.59
CA SER A 35 -4.33 -12.12 2.44
C SER A 35 -4.42 -13.54 1.89
N ASN A 36 -3.67 -14.46 2.48
CA ASN A 36 -3.52 -15.84 2.02
C ASN A 36 -2.89 -15.91 0.61
N CYS A 37 -2.04 -14.95 0.27
CA CYS A 37 -1.50 -14.79 -1.07
C CYS A 37 -0.39 -15.81 -1.43
N GLN A 38 0.01 -16.64 -0.47
CA GLN A 38 0.88 -17.80 -0.69
C GLN A 38 0.12 -18.99 -1.30
N ALA A 39 -1.22 -18.99 -1.25
CA ALA A 39 -2.02 -20.00 -1.93
C ALA A 39 -1.85 -19.88 -3.45
N VAL A 40 -1.56 -21.01 -4.10
CA VAL A 40 -1.41 -21.09 -5.56
C VAL A 40 -2.72 -20.72 -6.26
N ASP A 41 -3.85 -21.12 -5.68
CA ASP A 41 -5.17 -20.78 -6.17
C ASP A 41 -5.60 -19.41 -5.64
N VAL A 42 -5.68 -18.42 -6.54
CA VAL A 42 -6.09 -17.04 -6.21
C VAL A 42 -7.53 -16.98 -5.71
N ALA A 43 -8.37 -17.97 -6.01
CA ALA A 43 -9.72 -18.06 -5.44
C ALA A 43 -9.71 -18.24 -3.90
N GLN A 44 -8.58 -18.69 -3.33
CA GLN A 44 -8.40 -18.83 -1.88
C GLN A 44 -7.89 -17.55 -1.22
N TRP A 45 -7.54 -16.53 -2.01
CA TRP A 45 -7.13 -15.24 -1.47
C TRP A 45 -8.34 -14.51 -0.91
N ARG A 46 -8.14 -13.77 0.18
CA ARG A 46 -9.21 -13.06 0.86
C ARG A 46 -8.91 -11.57 0.88
N LYS A 47 -9.84 -10.75 0.38
CA LYS A 47 -9.82 -9.30 0.60
C LYS A 47 -9.99 -9.05 2.10
N GLU A 48 -8.88 -8.74 2.77
CA GLU A 48 -8.78 -8.55 4.22
C GLU A 48 -9.24 -7.14 4.62
N ALA A 49 -8.90 -6.12 3.82
CA ALA A 49 -9.23 -4.74 4.12
C ALA A 49 -9.37 -3.88 2.85
N VAL A 50 -10.10 -2.77 3.00
CA VAL A 50 -10.17 -1.66 2.05
C VAL A 50 -9.81 -0.39 2.82
N LEU A 51 -8.79 0.33 2.36
CA LEU A 51 -8.28 1.55 2.99
C LEU A 51 -8.73 2.75 2.16
N THR A 52 -9.35 3.76 2.79
CA THR A 52 -10.12 4.80 2.08
C THR A 52 -9.81 6.22 2.54
N GLU A 53 -8.63 6.46 3.12
CA GLU A 53 -8.27 7.79 3.66
C GLU A 53 -7.74 8.76 2.60
N HIS A 54 -7.45 8.28 1.39
CA HIS A 54 -7.08 9.14 0.27
C HIS A 54 -8.32 9.75 -0.39
N ASP A 55 -8.23 11.01 -0.79
CA ASP A 55 -9.32 11.74 -1.46
C ASP A 55 -9.20 11.68 -3.00
N MET A 56 -8.02 11.31 -3.50
CA MET A 56 -7.74 11.15 -4.93
C MET A 56 -7.03 9.82 -5.19
N VAL A 57 -6.86 9.50 -6.48
CA VAL A 57 -6.26 8.24 -6.92
C VAL A 57 -4.90 7.99 -6.25
N VAL A 58 -4.74 6.78 -5.72
CA VAL A 58 -3.48 6.32 -5.14
C VAL A 58 -2.50 6.07 -6.28
N SER A 59 -1.35 6.74 -6.22
CA SER A 59 -0.31 6.73 -7.25
C SER A 59 0.84 5.77 -6.93
N GLY A 60 1.11 5.52 -5.64
CA GLY A 60 2.21 4.67 -5.23
C GLY A 60 1.92 3.88 -3.96
N LEU A 61 2.44 2.65 -3.92
CA LEU A 61 2.41 1.74 -2.77
C LEU A 61 3.79 1.13 -2.57
N ASP A 62 4.19 0.95 -1.31
CA ASP A 62 5.33 0.12 -0.95
C ASP A 62 5.18 -0.49 0.43
N TRP A 63 5.68 -1.72 0.63
CA TRP A 63 5.56 -2.42 1.90
C TRP A 63 6.92 -2.52 2.56
N SER A 64 6.98 -2.18 3.85
CA SER A 64 8.22 -2.18 4.61
C SER A 64 8.77 -3.61 4.69
N PRO A 65 10.03 -3.83 4.30
CA PRO A 65 10.68 -5.15 4.41
C PRO A 65 11.03 -5.52 5.86
N VAL A 66 10.94 -4.56 6.80
CA VAL A 66 11.37 -4.74 8.19
C VAL A 66 10.19 -4.72 9.16
N HIS A 67 9.25 -3.79 8.99
CA HIS A 67 8.23 -3.48 10.01
C HIS A 67 6.82 -3.93 9.65
N ASP A 68 6.63 -4.58 8.50
CA ASP A 68 5.32 -5.01 7.99
C ASP A 68 4.27 -3.86 7.94
N MET A 69 4.74 -2.65 7.64
CA MET A 69 3.91 -1.47 7.43
C MET A 69 3.81 -1.16 5.94
N LEU A 70 2.62 -0.76 5.48
CA LEU A 70 2.42 -0.29 4.11
C LEU A 70 2.58 1.24 4.09
N VAL A 71 3.16 1.78 3.02
CA VAL A 71 3.05 3.21 2.71
C VAL A 71 2.27 3.41 1.42
N SER A 72 1.46 4.45 1.37
CA SER A 72 0.80 4.94 0.17
C SER A 72 1.06 6.42 -0.07
N CYS A 73 1.02 6.84 -1.34
CA CYS A 73 0.92 8.24 -1.74
C CYS A 73 -0.15 8.43 -2.81
N SER A 74 -0.69 9.65 -2.91
CA SER A 74 -1.82 9.96 -3.79
C SER A 74 -1.67 11.32 -4.48
N HIS A 75 -2.49 11.51 -5.51
CA HIS A 75 -2.71 12.78 -6.20
C HIS A 75 -3.24 13.90 -5.28
N ASP A 76 -3.80 13.54 -4.12
CA ASP A 76 -4.25 14.50 -3.09
C ASP A 76 -3.08 15.19 -2.35
N ARG A 77 -1.83 14.79 -2.65
CA ARG A 77 -0.57 15.26 -2.03
C ARG A 77 -0.37 14.80 -0.59
N SER A 78 -1.13 13.82 -0.14
CA SER A 78 -0.92 13.13 1.13
C SER A 78 -0.14 11.83 0.93
N ALA A 79 0.43 11.35 2.02
CA ALA A 79 0.89 9.99 2.14
C ALA A 79 0.54 9.46 3.51
N PHE A 80 0.27 8.16 3.58
CA PHE A 80 -0.05 7.48 4.83
C PHE A 80 0.86 6.29 5.03
N VAL A 81 1.31 6.10 6.27
CA VAL A 81 1.84 4.82 6.74
C VAL A 81 0.69 4.07 7.39
N TRP A 82 0.47 2.84 6.96
CA TRP A 82 -0.57 1.96 7.45
C TRP A 82 0.06 0.85 8.28
N LYS A 83 -0.48 0.66 9.48
CA LYS A 83 -0.07 -0.41 10.38
C LYS A 83 -1.29 -1.22 10.81
N TYR A 84 -1.18 -2.54 10.74
CA TYR A 84 -2.22 -3.41 11.27
C TYR A 84 -2.15 -3.45 12.80
N GLU A 85 -3.27 -3.20 13.47
CA GLU A 85 -3.41 -3.31 14.92
C GLU A 85 -4.20 -4.59 15.26
N PRO A 86 -3.55 -5.67 15.73
CA PRO A 86 -4.20 -6.96 15.94
C PRO A 86 -5.33 -6.96 16.98
N SER A 87 -5.24 -6.09 17.99
CA SER A 87 -6.26 -5.92 19.03
C SER A 87 -7.60 -5.45 18.45
N GLU A 88 -7.56 -4.59 17.46
CA GLU A 88 -8.73 -4.01 16.79
C GLU A 88 -9.05 -4.69 15.45
N ARG A 89 -8.16 -5.59 15.00
CA ARG A 89 -8.22 -6.25 13.69
C ARG A 89 -8.40 -5.26 12.55
N LYS A 90 -7.75 -4.08 12.65
CA LYS A 90 -7.91 -2.97 11.73
C LYS A 90 -6.57 -2.37 11.33
N TRP A 91 -6.48 -1.93 10.08
CA TRP A 91 -5.39 -1.09 9.59
C TRP A 91 -5.58 0.35 10.05
N LYS A 92 -4.59 0.92 10.73
CA LYS A 92 -4.59 2.31 11.19
C LYS A 92 -3.69 3.18 10.31
N PRO A 93 -4.21 4.29 9.77
CA PRO A 93 -3.41 5.27 9.04
C PRO A 93 -2.60 6.14 10.01
N SER A 94 -1.43 6.56 9.57
CA SER A 94 -0.63 7.64 10.14
C SER A 94 -0.23 8.58 9.02
N LEU A 95 -0.70 9.83 9.08
CA LEU A 95 -0.40 10.84 8.06
C LEU A 95 1.09 11.17 8.06
N VAL A 96 1.70 11.16 6.87
CA VAL A 96 3.06 11.60 6.64
C VAL A 96 3.05 13.03 6.12
N VAL A 97 3.73 13.93 6.84
CA VAL A 97 3.82 15.34 6.44
C VAL A 97 4.83 15.48 5.30
N LEU A 98 4.33 15.78 4.11
CA LEU A 98 5.16 15.99 2.92
C LEU A 98 5.44 17.48 2.73
N ARG A 99 6.71 17.82 2.52
CA ARG A 99 7.13 19.18 2.11
C ARG A 99 7.21 19.27 0.59
N ILE A 100 6.13 18.90 -0.09
CA ILE A 100 6.02 18.92 -1.57
C ILE A 100 4.85 19.82 -2.00
N THR A 101 4.98 20.47 -3.14
CA THR A 101 3.93 21.35 -3.71
C THR A 101 3.17 20.70 -4.87
N ARG A 102 3.64 19.55 -5.35
CA ARG A 102 3.00 18.72 -6.39
C ARG A 102 2.70 17.34 -5.81
N ALA A 103 1.80 16.60 -6.47
CA ALA A 103 1.47 15.24 -6.08
C ALA A 103 2.70 14.32 -6.19
N ALA A 104 2.88 13.44 -5.20
CA ALA A 104 3.85 12.37 -5.30
C ALA A 104 3.31 11.28 -6.24
N MET A 105 4.16 10.79 -7.13
CA MET A 105 3.80 9.74 -8.09
C MET A 105 4.32 8.36 -7.68
N THR A 106 5.28 8.31 -6.75
CA THR A 106 5.86 7.06 -6.27
C THR A 106 6.35 7.21 -4.84
N VAL A 107 6.49 6.08 -4.16
CA VAL A 107 6.99 5.98 -2.79
C VAL A 107 7.74 4.67 -2.61
N LYS A 108 8.79 4.68 -1.77
CA LYS A 108 9.54 3.48 -1.37
C LYS A 108 9.99 3.54 0.08
N TRP A 109 9.90 2.41 0.77
CA TRP A 109 10.59 2.21 2.03
C TRP A 109 12.09 2.10 1.81
N SER A 110 12.85 2.56 2.82
CA SER A 110 14.27 2.26 2.88
C SER A 110 14.49 0.74 2.93
N PRO A 111 15.41 0.16 2.14
CA PRO A 111 15.69 -1.28 2.16
C PRO A 111 16.10 -1.81 3.54
N ASN A 112 16.79 -0.99 4.34
CA ASN A 112 17.28 -1.33 5.68
C ASN A 112 16.32 -0.94 6.82
N GLY A 113 15.19 -0.29 6.52
CA GLY A 113 14.28 0.28 7.53
C GLY A 113 14.89 1.40 8.41
N ALA A 114 16.17 1.74 8.21
CA ALA A 114 16.95 2.60 9.09
C ALA A 114 17.41 3.86 8.34
N SER A 115 16.66 4.94 8.50
CA SER A 115 17.14 6.33 8.39
C SER A 115 16.20 7.31 9.09
N SER A 116 14.93 6.96 9.23
CA SER A 116 13.92 7.49 10.16
C SER A 116 12.69 6.61 9.95
N LEU A 117 11.72 6.54 10.86
CA LEU A 117 10.45 5.81 10.64
C LEU A 117 9.59 6.38 9.47
N SER A 118 10.21 7.17 8.58
CA SER A 118 9.62 7.80 7.41
C SER A 118 9.94 7.01 6.15
N PRO A 119 8.94 6.62 5.35
CA PRO A 119 9.16 6.13 4.00
C PRO A 119 9.78 7.24 3.13
N PHE A 120 10.63 6.87 2.17
CA PHE A 120 11.17 7.80 1.18
C PHE A 120 10.13 8.01 0.07
N ILE A 121 9.58 9.21 0.01
CA ILE A 121 8.65 9.60 -1.05
C ILE A 121 9.45 10.31 -2.12
N PHE A 122 9.47 9.76 -3.34
CA PHE A 122 10.15 10.37 -4.47
C PHE A 122 9.13 11.16 -5.29
N PRO A 123 9.15 12.50 -5.25
CA PRO A 123 8.46 13.29 -6.24
C PRO A 123 9.27 13.19 -7.54
N HIS A 124 8.89 12.29 -8.45
CA HIS A 124 9.29 12.48 -9.85
C HIS A 124 8.54 13.71 -10.37
N VAL A 125 9.28 14.78 -10.66
CA VAL A 125 8.78 16.01 -11.30
C VAL A 125 8.58 15.83 -12.79
#